data_AF-A0A7R9EUP1-F1
#
_entry.id   AF-A0A7R9EUP1-F1
#
_cell.length_a   1.000
_cell.length_b   1.000
_cell.length_c   1.000
_cell.angle_alpha   90.00
_cell.angle_beta   90.00
_cell.angle_gamma   90.00
#
_symmetry.space_group_name_H-M   'P 1'
#
loop_
_entity.id
_entity.type
_entity.pdbx_description
1 polymer ?
#
loop_
_entity_poly.entity_id
_entity_poly.type
_entity_poly.pdbx_seq_one_letter_code
_entity_poly.pdbx_strand_id
1 'polypeptide(L)'
;MDLFVMNRYLGDGLEENQNKNEQKHQLSKLLSKIDERKRLKTSKQDGSETVSTKYKSPGKEVGSGNKSENKEIDTKLDQQTPSIKLKGEKHKAGTVVDGYTILGTHRFGKKKKVKRVLPKWLANPTIISTNLQKLTTSVEDVPGIDEDIVQKLKENNITQFFPVQSHVIPYLLSAHNKPRYYWPSDVCVSSPTGSDEADRIIENIQDDWLYYVEKNINDCLHPPPLSVSTLQWYQPPTQKLLFSATLSQDPEKLHQLALFQPKLFTSVINESSEIGENIEMSNEIRGDFIGKYTTPLELSEQFCVVEAANKPTLLYHLIKSNGWKHVLCFTNTRTISHRLSLLLKHLGEGEIKVAEISTALKRAERNQILSHFAAGKIDVLVSTDAFARGMDILDVKFVISFDPPKYVKNYIHRVGRTGRAGKVGNAITFILESQRGHFTEMLQEAGKVVKELTVPSKDLEYLTSHSKKALVKLNQVLEEEKNKSLRSMKFKKKHKFSGGYKYKEERHEDRNKGEDKEKREVSRRGRS
;
A
#
# COMPACT_ATOMS: atom_id res chain seq x y z
N MET A 1 25.66 -14.09 15.76
CA MET A 1 24.70 -15.06 15.17
C MET A 1 23.73 -14.34 14.22
N ASP A 2 24.27 -13.62 13.23
CA ASP A 2 23.68 -12.31 12.88
C ASP A 2 22.81 -12.36 11.61
N LEU A 3 22.59 -13.58 11.08
CA LEU A 3 21.84 -13.86 9.85
C LEU A 3 20.36 -13.42 9.90
N PHE A 4 19.81 -13.26 11.10
CA PHE A 4 18.43 -12.80 11.35
C PHE A 4 18.38 -11.48 12.14
N VAL A 5 19.52 -10.94 12.58
CA VAL A 5 19.62 -9.69 13.36
C VAL A 5 19.72 -8.50 12.42
N MET A 6 18.64 -8.20 11.68
CA MET A 6 18.54 -6.95 10.92
C MET A 6 18.13 -5.80 11.84
N ASN A 7 19.12 -5.24 12.56
CA ASN A 7 18.93 -4.17 13.55
C ASN A 7 18.61 -2.82 12.89
N ARG A 8 17.41 -2.71 12.29
CA ARG A 8 16.97 -1.57 11.47
C ARG A 8 16.78 -0.26 12.23
N TYR A 9 16.87 -0.26 13.56
CA TYR A 9 16.83 0.96 14.39
C TYR A 9 18.17 1.73 14.44
N LEU A 10 19.23 1.21 13.80
CA LEU A 10 20.46 1.94 13.48
C LEU A 10 20.65 2.04 11.94
N GLY A 11 19.53 2.03 11.19
CA GLY A 11 19.52 1.70 9.76
C GLY A 11 19.84 2.82 8.76
N ASP A 12 19.57 4.10 9.10
CA ASP A 12 19.65 5.18 8.09
C ASP A 12 21.09 5.61 7.76
N GLY A 13 22.07 5.29 8.63
CA GLY A 13 23.43 5.82 8.54
C GLY A 13 24.31 5.31 7.39
N LEU A 14 23.91 4.24 6.68
CA LEU A 14 24.76 3.62 5.64
C LEU A 14 24.27 3.89 4.21
N GLU A 15 22.97 3.80 3.94
CA GLU A 15 22.42 4.14 2.63
C GLU A 15 22.50 5.66 2.38
N GLU A 16 22.27 6.49 3.41
CA GLU A 16 22.54 7.93 3.31
C GLU A 16 24.00 8.22 2.97
N ASN A 17 24.97 7.52 3.57
CA ASN A 17 26.39 7.82 3.33
C ASN A 17 26.86 7.42 1.93
N GLN A 18 26.33 6.32 1.37
CA GLN A 18 26.57 5.99 -0.04
C GLN A 18 25.92 7.03 -0.96
N ASN A 19 24.66 7.36 -0.73
CA ASN A 19 23.91 8.32 -1.57
C ASN A 19 24.50 9.74 -1.47
N LYS A 20 24.90 10.21 -0.27
CA LYS A 20 25.60 11.49 -0.07
C LYS A 20 26.99 11.52 -0.72
N ASN A 21 27.71 10.39 -0.78
CA ASN A 21 28.98 10.31 -1.50
C ASN A 21 28.81 10.29 -3.03
N GLU A 22 27.80 9.58 -3.55
CA GLU A 22 27.45 9.64 -4.97
C GLU A 22 26.97 11.04 -5.37
N GLN A 23 26.11 11.68 -4.58
CA GLN A 23 25.66 13.06 -4.79
C GLN A 23 26.84 14.05 -4.74
N LYS A 24 27.77 13.93 -3.79
CA LYS A 24 29.01 14.73 -3.78
C LYS A 24 29.86 14.49 -5.03
N HIS A 25 29.94 13.26 -5.54
CA HIS A 25 30.69 12.96 -6.76
C HIS A 25 29.98 13.47 -8.04
N GLN A 26 28.66 13.44 -8.08
CA GLN A 26 27.87 14.06 -9.16
C GLN A 26 28.00 15.58 -9.13
N LEU A 27 27.95 16.19 -7.94
CA LEU A 27 28.15 17.63 -7.73
C LEU A 27 29.56 18.07 -8.15
N SER A 28 30.62 17.32 -7.81
CA SER A 28 31.98 17.65 -8.24
C SER A 28 32.16 17.53 -9.77
N LYS A 29 31.54 16.53 -10.41
CA LYS A 29 31.46 16.41 -11.88
C LYS A 29 30.63 17.52 -12.55
N LEU A 30 29.63 18.08 -11.87
CA LEU A 30 28.88 19.24 -12.37
C LEU A 30 29.69 20.52 -12.23
N LEU A 31 30.36 20.73 -11.10
CA LEU A 31 31.25 21.87 -10.86
C LEU A 31 32.42 21.89 -11.86
N SER A 32 33.08 20.76 -12.11
CA SER A 32 34.16 20.68 -13.10
C SER A 32 33.66 21.06 -14.51
N LYS A 33 32.48 20.58 -14.93
CA LYS A 33 31.85 20.96 -16.20
C LYS A 33 31.41 22.42 -16.26
N ILE A 34 31.05 23.02 -15.14
CA ILE A 34 30.75 24.45 -15.04
C ILE A 34 32.04 25.26 -15.24
N ASP A 35 33.16 24.85 -14.64
CA ASP A 35 34.43 25.56 -14.77
C ASP A 35 35.11 25.32 -16.14
N GLU A 36 34.96 24.15 -16.76
CA GLU A 36 35.26 23.94 -18.18
C GLU A 36 34.45 24.91 -19.07
N ARG A 37 33.14 25.03 -18.82
CA ARG A 37 32.27 25.97 -19.55
C ARG A 37 32.61 27.44 -19.30
N LYS A 38 33.17 27.80 -18.13
CA LYS A 38 33.72 29.15 -17.88
C LYS A 38 35.01 29.37 -18.67
N ARG A 39 35.95 28.41 -18.63
CA ARG A 39 37.21 28.46 -19.40
C ARG A 39 36.95 28.57 -20.91
N LEU A 40 35.97 27.85 -21.43
CA LEU A 40 35.49 27.90 -22.82
C LEU A 40 34.70 29.18 -23.17
N LYS A 41 34.31 30.00 -22.17
CA LYS A 41 33.75 31.34 -22.37
C LYS A 41 34.83 32.42 -22.32
N THR A 42 35.78 32.34 -21.38
CA THR A 42 36.93 33.27 -21.36
C THR A 42 37.74 33.14 -22.64
N SER A 43 38.03 31.91 -23.10
CA SER A 43 38.69 31.64 -24.40
C SER A 43 37.82 31.95 -25.64
N LYS A 44 36.73 32.71 -25.47
CA LYS A 44 35.86 33.25 -26.53
C LYS A 44 35.54 34.74 -26.33
N GLN A 45 36.13 35.41 -25.33
CA GLN A 45 35.98 36.85 -25.12
C GLN A 45 37.31 37.62 -25.25
N ASP A 46 38.45 36.92 -25.28
CA ASP A 46 39.73 37.47 -25.76
C ASP A 46 39.69 37.67 -27.29
N GLY A 47 38.90 38.65 -27.73
CA GLY A 47 38.58 38.87 -29.15
C GLY A 47 37.88 40.19 -29.52
N SER A 48 37.64 41.09 -28.55
CA SER A 48 37.24 42.49 -28.82
C SER A 48 37.44 43.37 -27.59
N GLU A 49 38.07 44.53 -27.77
CA GLU A 49 38.16 45.62 -26.77
C GLU A 49 36.75 46.23 -26.54
N THR A 50 36.40 46.90 -25.43
CA THR A 50 37.17 47.92 -24.70
C THR A 50 36.91 47.99 -23.17
N VAL A 51 37.96 48.48 -22.49
CA VAL A 51 38.12 48.95 -21.09
C VAL A 51 37.18 50.14 -20.75
N SER A 52 36.68 50.37 -19.51
CA SER A 52 36.35 49.47 -18.37
C SER A 52 35.12 49.99 -17.53
N THR A 53 35.05 50.37 -16.23
CA THR A 53 36.02 50.61 -15.13
C THR A 53 35.37 50.56 -13.72
N LYS A 54 36.02 49.85 -12.76
CA LYS A 54 36.02 49.92 -11.26
C LYS A 54 34.79 50.43 -10.46
N TYR A 55 34.18 49.62 -9.58
CA TYR A 55 34.56 49.28 -8.16
C TYR A 55 34.46 50.48 -7.19
N LYS A 56 33.91 50.37 -5.96
CA LYS A 56 34.21 49.37 -4.90
C LYS A 56 33.14 49.30 -3.78
N SER A 57 32.99 48.15 -3.12
CA SER A 57 32.31 47.94 -1.80
C SER A 57 33.28 48.23 -0.62
N PRO A 58 33.00 48.05 0.71
CA PRO A 58 31.89 47.35 1.42
C PRO A 58 31.34 48.04 2.70
N GLY A 59 30.54 47.35 3.56
CA GLY A 59 30.37 47.73 4.98
C GLY A 59 29.12 47.21 5.71
N LYS A 60 29.31 46.52 6.85
CA LYS A 60 28.29 45.88 7.72
C LYS A 60 27.55 46.86 8.66
N GLU A 61 26.57 46.27 9.39
CA GLU A 61 26.23 46.48 10.82
C GLU A 61 25.03 47.36 11.23
N VAL A 62 24.73 47.37 12.54
CA VAL A 62 23.37 47.43 13.14
C VAL A 62 23.22 48.63 14.08
N GLY A 63 22.04 49.28 14.12
CA GLY A 63 21.76 50.40 15.02
C GLY A 63 20.28 50.64 15.32
N SER A 64 19.97 51.07 16.54
CA SER A 64 18.64 51.31 17.11
C SER A 64 18.05 52.71 16.82
N GLY A 65 16.74 52.89 17.00
CA GLY A 65 16.05 54.19 16.97
C GLY A 65 14.63 54.09 17.54
N ASN A 66 14.12 55.13 18.23
CA ASN A 66 12.99 55.03 19.16
C ASN A 66 12.01 56.23 19.11
N LYS A 67 10.69 55.98 19.17
CA LYS A 67 9.57 56.94 19.42
C LYS A 67 9.41 58.09 18.39
N SER A 68 8.38 58.96 18.38
CA SER A 68 7.18 59.18 19.24
C SER A 68 5.96 59.59 18.34
N GLU A 69 4.73 59.13 18.56
CA GLU A 69 3.60 59.72 19.36
C GLU A 69 2.84 60.92 18.77
N ASN A 70 1.57 61.07 19.23
CA ASN A 70 0.57 62.14 19.02
C ASN A 70 -0.38 61.97 17.79
N LYS A 71 -1.71 61.83 17.96
CA LYS A 71 -2.80 62.70 18.53
C LYS A 71 -3.32 63.71 17.47
N GLU A 72 -4.61 64.07 17.34
CA GLU A 72 -5.86 63.81 18.11
C GLU A 72 -7.14 64.14 17.26
N ILE A 73 -8.35 63.75 17.73
CA ILE A 73 -9.68 64.46 17.76
C ILE A 73 -10.16 65.27 16.51
N ASP A 74 -11.43 65.21 15.99
CA ASP A 74 -12.62 64.35 16.24
C ASP A 74 -13.24 63.84 14.89
N THR A 75 -14.47 64.08 14.36
CA THR A 75 -15.70 64.81 14.77
C THR A 75 -16.97 64.15 14.17
N LYS A 76 -18.13 64.27 14.83
CA LYS A 76 -19.43 63.66 14.41
C LYS A 76 -20.17 64.41 13.30
N LEU A 77 -20.87 63.68 12.43
CA LEU A 77 -22.34 63.82 12.26
C LEU A 77 -22.96 62.59 11.56
N ASP A 78 -24.19 62.25 11.92
CA ASP A 78 -25.00 61.20 11.28
C ASP A 78 -25.79 61.74 10.08
N GLN A 79 -25.94 60.91 9.04
CA GLN A 79 -27.20 60.80 8.29
C GLN A 79 -27.32 59.47 7.54
N GLN A 80 -28.55 59.01 7.35
CA GLN A 80 -28.87 57.61 7.08
C GLN A 80 -28.94 57.23 5.60
N THR A 81 -28.77 55.92 5.33
CA THR A 81 -28.95 55.25 4.03
C THR A 81 -27.92 55.58 2.96
N PRO A 82 -27.30 54.54 2.37
CA PRO A 82 -27.29 54.51 0.90
C PRO A 82 -27.58 53.13 0.30
N SER A 83 -28.22 53.19 -0.87
CA SER A 83 -28.39 52.11 -1.84
C SER A 83 -27.08 51.39 -2.20
N ILE A 84 -27.21 50.18 -2.74
CA ILE A 84 -26.12 49.32 -3.24
C ILE A 84 -25.16 50.14 -4.13
N LYS A 85 -23.90 50.25 -3.70
CA LYS A 85 -22.80 50.77 -4.52
C LYS A 85 -21.74 49.70 -4.70
N LEU A 86 -21.48 49.34 -5.96
CA LEU A 86 -20.26 48.64 -6.36
C LEU A 86 -19.06 49.50 -5.94
N LYS A 87 -18.32 49.06 -4.92
CA LYS A 87 -17.03 49.65 -4.55
C LYS A 87 -15.91 48.89 -5.25
N GLY A 88 -15.35 49.48 -6.30
CA GLY A 88 -13.99 49.12 -6.72
C GLY A 88 -13.02 49.44 -5.57
N GLU A 89 -12.16 48.49 -5.22
CA GLU A 89 -11.17 48.70 -4.18
C GLU A 89 -10.11 49.70 -4.67
N LYS A 90 -9.94 50.81 -3.95
CA LYS A 90 -8.80 51.72 -4.20
C LYS A 90 -7.52 51.03 -3.73
N HIS A 91 -6.82 50.37 -4.64
CA HIS A 91 -5.46 49.90 -4.41
C HIS A 91 -4.61 51.06 -3.87
N LYS A 92 -4.09 50.93 -2.64
CA LYS A 92 -3.02 51.80 -2.16
C LYS A 92 -1.75 51.46 -2.93
N ALA A 93 -1.02 52.47 -3.40
CA ALA A 93 0.27 52.29 -4.05
C ALA A 93 1.22 51.52 -3.10
N GLY A 94 1.89 50.50 -3.64
CA GLY A 94 2.85 49.70 -2.89
C GLY A 94 4.10 50.51 -2.57
N THR A 95 4.62 50.36 -1.34
CA THR A 95 5.91 50.96 -0.98
C THR A 95 7.02 50.28 -1.77
N VAL A 96 7.87 51.09 -2.42
CA VAL A 96 9.07 50.62 -3.13
C VAL A 96 10.26 50.69 -2.18
N VAL A 97 11.03 49.62 -2.10
CA VAL A 97 12.33 49.56 -1.40
C VAL A 97 13.29 48.80 -2.30
N ASP A 98 14.51 49.33 -2.49
CA ASP A 98 15.58 48.78 -3.34
C ASP A 98 15.12 48.24 -4.71
N GLY A 99 14.25 49.01 -5.39
CA GLY A 99 13.80 48.71 -6.76
C GLY A 99 12.71 47.65 -6.88
N TYR A 100 12.25 47.05 -5.78
CA TYR A 100 11.15 46.08 -5.78
C TYR A 100 9.86 46.69 -5.22
N THR A 101 8.76 46.55 -5.96
CA THR A 101 7.43 46.98 -5.52
C THR A 101 6.77 45.88 -4.69
N ILE A 102 6.57 46.12 -3.39
CA ILE A 102 5.91 45.14 -2.51
C ILE A 102 4.39 45.20 -2.76
N LEU A 103 3.91 44.29 -3.62
CA LEU A 103 2.49 44.14 -3.93
C LEU A 103 1.72 43.51 -2.75
N GLY A 104 1.18 44.39 -1.90
CA GLY A 104 0.18 44.04 -0.89
C GLY A 104 0.76 43.38 0.37
N THR A 105 0.86 44.14 1.45
CA THR A 105 1.07 43.60 2.81
C THR A 105 -0.21 42.93 3.33
N HIS A 106 -0.58 41.80 2.70
CA HIS A 106 -1.64 40.92 3.18
C HIS A 106 -1.30 40.45 4.59
N ARG A 107 -1.90 41.10 5.60
CA ARG A 107 -1.94 40.59 6.96
C ARG A 107 -2.57 39.19 6.88
N PHE A 108 -1.78 38.16 7.20
CA PHE A 108 -2.27 36.78 7.28
C PHE A 108 -3.28 36.67 8.44
N GLY A 109 -4.53 37.04 8.19
CA GLY A 109 -5.64 36.76 9.09
C GLY A 109 -5.66 35.26 9.38
N LYS A 110 -5.74 34.89 10.66
CA LYS A 110 -5.71 33.48 11.10
C LYS A 110 -6.71 32.70 10.27
N LYS A 111 -6.22 31.81 9.38
CA LYS A 111 -7.07 31.01 8.48
C LYS A 111 -8.18 30.37 9.31
N LYS A 112 -9.44 30.67 8.96
CA LYS A 112 -10.63 30.19 9.69
C LYS A 112 -10.49 28.68 9.86
N LYS A 113 -10.33 28.19 11.10
CA LYS A 113 -10.09 26.77 11.37
C LYS A 113 -11.18 25.96 10.67
N VAL A 114 -10.80 25.19 9.66
CA VAL A 114 -11.73 24.35 8.91
C VAL A 114 -12.23 23.29 9.88
N LYS A 115 -13.53 23.32 10.20
CA LYS A 115 -14.17 22.18 10.87
C LYS A 115 -14.11 21.01 9.89
N ARG A 116 -13.25 20.04 10.15
CA ARG A 116 -13.29 18.75 9.47
C ARG A 116 -14.62 18.10 9.84
N VAL A 117 -15.47 17.86 8.84
CA VAL A 117 -16.75 17.18 8.99
C VAL A 117 -16.67 15.95 8.11
N LEU A 118 -16.89 14.76 8.69
CA LEU A 118 -16.91 13.53 7.93
C LEU A 118 -18.11 13.55 6.95
N PRO A 119 -17.95 13.05 5.71
CA PRO A 119 -19.07 12.87 4.79
C PRO A 119 -20.19 12.05 5.43
N LYS A 120 -21.46 12.40 5.13
CA LYS A 120 -22.64 11.80 5.77
C LYS A 120 -22.65 10.27 5.76
N TRP A 121 -22.09 9.64 4.72
CA TRP A 121 -22.05 8.19 4.55
C TRP A 121 -20.98 7.49 5.40
N LEU A 122 -19.87 8.18 5.72
CA LEU A 122 -18.86 7.72 6.66
C LEU A 122 -19.34 7.90 8.11
N ALA A 123 -20.06 8.99 8.39
CA ALA A 123 -20.62 9.28 9.71
C ALA A 123 -21.88 8.47 10.07
N ASN A 124 -22.49 7.76 9.11
CA ASN A 124 -23.69 6.95 9.31
C ASN A 124 -23.58 5.61 8.55
N PRO A 125 -22.66 4.71 8.96
CA PRO A 125 -22.52 3.40 8.34
C PRO A 125 -23.65 2.45 8.75
N THR A 126 -23.95 1.47 7.90
CA THR A 126 -24.78 0.32 8.26
C THR A 126 -23.91 -0.69 9.02
N ILE A 127 -24.24 -0.93 10.29
CA ILE A 127 -23.49 -1.86 11.15
C ILE A 127 -23.93 -3.30 10.86
N ILE A 128 -22.98 -4.24 10.84
CA ILE A 128 -23.16 -5.67 10.56
C ILE A 128 -22.55 -6.49 11.70
N SER A 129 -23.21 -7.56 12.11
CA SER A 129 -22.68 -8.50 13.12
C SER A 129 -21.37 -9.17 12.68
N THR A 130 -20.43 -9.32 13.60
CA THR A 130 -19.17 -10.07 13.41
C THR A 130 -19.33 -11.58 13.67
N ASN A 131 -20.44 -12.00 14.29
CA ASN A 131 -20.59 -13.37 14.80
C ASN A 131 -20.94 -14.34 13.67
N LEU A 132 -20.05 -15.30 13.39
CA LEU A 132 -20.22 -16.29 12.32
C LEU A 132 -20.87 -17.60 12.81
N GLN A 133 -21.15 -17.73 14.10
CA GLN A 133 -21.81 -18.90 14.71
C GLN A 133 -23.33 -18.76 14.74
N LYS A 134 -23.86 -17.52 14.79
CA LYS A 134 -25.27 -17.19 14.65
C LYS A 134 -25.60 -16.78 13.21
N LEU A 135 -25.50 -17.72 12.28
CA LEU A 135 -25.99 -17.51 10.91
C LEU A 135 -27.53 -17.58 10.92
N THR A 136 -28.17 -16.42 10.83
CA THR A 136 -29.63 -16.26 10.97
C THR A 136 -30.39 -16.25 9.64
N THR A 137 -29.70 -16.26 8.50
CA THR A 137 -30.31 -16.11 7.17
C THR A 137 -29.96 -17.32 6.30
N SER A 138 -30.97 -18.12 5.95
CA SER A 138 -30.89 -19.14 4.90
C SER A 138 -30.67 -18.48 3.54
N VAL A 139 -30.08 -19.21 2.60
CA VAL A 139 -30.02 -18.75 1.19
C VAL A 139 -31.43 -18.61 0.59
N GLU A 140 -32.40 -19.38 1.09
CA GLU A 140 -33.81 -19.35 0.68
C GLU A 140 -34.58 -18.11 1.17
N ASP A 141 -34.16 -17.50 2.29
CA ASP A 141 -34.87 -16.37 2.91
C ASP A 141 -34.64 -15.04 2.15
N VAL A 142 -33.72 -15.01 1.18
CA VAL A 142 -33.30 -13.78 0.50
C VAL A 142 -34.14 -13.53 -0.76
N PRO A 143 -34.99 -12.49 -0.78
CA PRO A 143 -35.86 -12.23 -1.92
C PRO A 143 -35.07 -11.77 -3.15
N GLY A 144 -35.39 -12.36 -4.31
CA GLY A 144 -34.82 -11.98 -5.60
C GLY A 144 -33.55 -12.75 -6.02
N ILE A 145 -33.19 -13.83 -5.33
CA ILE A 145 -32.25 -14.83 -5.85
C ILE A 145 -33.06 -15.87 -6.65
N ASP A 146 -32.53 -16.27 -7.80
CA ASP A 146 -33.11 -17.29 -8.68
C ASP A 146 -32.99 -18.69 -8.04
N GLU A 147 -34.03 -19.53 -8.14
CA GLU A 147 -34.03 -20.91 -7.60
C GLU A 147 -32.87 -21.75 -8.16
N ASP A 148 -32.51 -21.51 -9.42
CA ASP A 148 -31.39 -22.15 -10.13
C ASP A 148 -30.03 -21.77 -9.53
N ILE A 149 -29.94 -20.62 -8.86
CA ILE A 149 -28.76 -20.15 -8.11
C ILE A 149 -28.81 -20.70 -6.67
N VAL A 150 -29.98 -20.72 -6.02
CA VAL A 150 -30.17 -21.34 -4.70
C VAL A 150 -29.76 -22.82 -4.72
N GLN A 151 -30.14 -23.58 -5.75
CA GLN A 151 -29.72 -24.97 -5.91
C GLN A 151 -28.21 -25.10 -6.05
N LYS A 152 -27.58 -24.30 -6.94
CA LYS A 152 -26.12 -24.35 -7.15
C LYS A 152 -25.32 -23.94 -5.90
N LEU A 153 -25.87 -23.04 -5.07
CA LEU A 153 -25.28 -22.71 -3.76
C LEU A 153 -25.35 -23.91 -2.81
N LYS A 154 -26.50 -24.60 -2.71
CA LYS A 154 -26.65 -25.83 -1.92
C LYS A 154 -25.71 -26.95 -2.39
N GLU A 155 -25.57 -27.15 -3.70
CA GLU A 155 -24.62 -28.12 -4.29
C GLU A 155 -23.15 -27.82 -3.92
N ASN A 156 -22.81 -26.55 -3.74
CA ASN A 156 -21.50 -26.10 -3.26
C ASN A 156 -21.40 -26.05 -1.71
N ASN A 157 -22.36 -26.63 -0.99
CA ASN A 157 -22.46 -26.64 0.48
C ASN A 157 -22.63 -25.24 1.12
N ILE A 158 -23.17 -24.28 0.36
CA ILE A 158 -23.51 -22.93 0.85
C ILE A 158 -25.02 -22.90 1.13
N THR A 159 -25.40 -23.19 2.38
CA THR A 159 -26.80 -23.23 2.84
C THR A 159 -27.26 -21.95 3.55
N GLN A 160 -26.32 -21.18 4.11
CA GLN A 160 -26.58 -19.94 4.83
C GLN A 160 -25.60 -18.85 4.41
N PHE A 161 -26.03 -17.59 4.50
CA PHE A 161 -25.19 -16.43 4.18
C PHE A 161 -24.46 -15.90 5.42
N PHE A 162 -23.19 -15.51 5.26
CA PHE A 162 -22.46 -14.77 6.30
C PHE A 162 -23.12 -13.39 6.54
N PRO A 163 -22.97 -12.77 7.73
CA PRO A 163 -23.63 -11.50 8.05
C PRO A 163 -23.41 -10.38 7.02
N VAL A 164 -22.23 -10.33 6.39
CA VAL A 164 -21.94 -9.36 5.31
C VAL A 164 -22.77 -9.64 4.05
N GLN A 165 -22.93 -10.92 3.69
CA GLN A 165 -23.70 -11.33 2.51
C GLN A 165 -25.20 -11.09 2.74
N SER A 166 -25.74 -11.42 3.92
CA SER A 166 -27.17 -11.22 4.24
C SER A 166 -27.59 -9.74 4.29
N HIS A 167 -26.65 -8.81 4.49
CA HIS A 167 -26.94 -7.37 4.43
C HIS A 167 -26.67 -6.75 3.05
N VAL A 168 -25.64 -7.20 2.33
CA VAL A 168 -25.22 -6.60 1.05
C VAL A 168 -25.99 -7.19 -0.14
N ILE A 169 -26.26 -8.50 -0.18
CA ILE A 169 -26.95 -9.13 -1.33
C ILE A 169 -28.39 -8.61 -1.50
N PRO A 170 -29.26 -8.57 -0.47
CA PRO A 170 -30.62 -8.02 -0.64
C PRO A 170 -30.60 -6.53 -0.97
N TYR A 171 -29.61 -5.78 -0.46
CA TYR A 171 -29.41 -4.38 -0.82
C TYR A 171 -29.05 -4.19 -2.30
N LEU A 172 -28.16 -5.03 -2.86
CA LEU A 172 -27.82 -4.97 -4.28
C LEU A 172 -29.00 -5.36 -5.16
N LEU A 173 -29.73 -6.44 -4.84
CA LEU A 173 -30.91 -6.87 -5.60
C LEU A 173 -32.02 -5.81 -5.58
N SER A 174 -32.35 -5.29 -4.39
CA SER A 174 -33.35 -4.22 -4.23
C SER A 174 -32.89 -2.86 -4.77
N ALA A 175 -31.60 -2.63 -5.02
CA ALA A 175 -31.10 -1.46 -5.74
C ALA A 175 -31.30 -1.60 -7.26
N HIS A 176 -31.01 -2.76 -7.84
CA HIS A 176 -31.12 -3.01 -9.29
C HIS A 176 -32.58 -3.20 -9.76
N ASN A 177 -33.47 -3.69 -8.89
CA ASN A 177 -34.91 -3.82 -9.19
C ASN A 177 -35.67 -2.48 -9.21
N LYS A 178 -34.98 -1.33 -9.07
CA LYS A 178 -35.60 0.01 -9.15
C LYS A 178 -35.67 0.50 -10.60
N PRO A 179 -36.68 1.31 -10.96
CA PRO A 179 -36.77 1.86 -12.31
C PRO A 179 -35.59 2.79 -12.62
N ARG A 180 -35.21 2.86 -13.90
CA ARG A 180 -33.99 3.49 -14.48
C ARG A 180 -33.59 4.87 -13.95
N TYR A 181 -34.51 5.64 -13.37
CA TYR A 181 -34.25 6.95 -12.77
C TYR A 181 -33.61 6.89 -11.36
N TYR A 182 -33.52 5.70 -10.76
CA TYR A 182 -32.79 5.47 -9.51
C TYR A 182 -31.51 4.69 -9.79
N TRP A 183 -30.40 5.42 -9.97
CA TRP A 183 -29.09 4.79 -10.15
C TRP A 183 -28.65 4.08 -8.85
N PRO A 184 -28.07 2.87 -8.91
CA PRO A 184 -27.61 2.16 -7.73
C PRO A 184 -26.41 2.88 -7.09
N SER A 185 -26.45 3.04 -5.78
CA SER A 185 -25.36 3.64 -5.00
C SER A 185 -24.13 2.72 -4.94
N ASP A 186 -22.93 3.29 -4.96
CA ASP A 186 -21.69 2.54 -4.71
C ASP A 186 -21.69 1.93 -3.30
N VAL A 187 -21.06 0.77 -3.16
CA VAL A 187 -21.04 0.02 -1.89
C VAL A 187 -19.62 -0.07 -1.37
N CYS A 188 -19.41 0.41 -0.14
CA CYS A 188 -18.18 0.19 0.61
C CYS A 188 -18.43 -0.81 1.73
N VAL A 189 -17.60 -1.84 1.85
CA VAL A 189 -17.68 -2.86 2.91
C VAL A 189 -16.37 -2.87 3.68
N SER A 190 -16.45 -2.63 4.98
CA SER A 190 -15.33 -2.71 5.93
C SER A 190 -15.55 -3.88 6.89
N SER A 191 -14.89 -5.01 6.67
CA SER A 191 -15.10 -6.25 7.45
C SER A 191 -13.83 -7.11 7.57
N PRO A 192 -13.59 -7.83 8.68
CA PRO A 192 -12.37 -8.61 8.92
C PRO A 192 -11.96 -9.60 7.80
N THR A 193 -12.94 -10.11 7.06
CA THR A 193 -12.75 -11.06 5.94
C THR A 193 -12.54 -10.38 4.59
N GLY A 194 -12.53 -9.04 4.52
CA GLY A 194 -12.39 -8.25 3.31
C GLY A 194 -11.03 -8.44 2.61
N SER A 195 -11.01 -8.12 1.31
CA SER A 195 -9.78 -8.16 0.51
C SER A 195 -8.89 -6.96 0.80
N ASP A 196 -7.57 -7.13 0.71
CA ASP A 196 -6.62 -6.02 0.80
C ASP A 196 -6.42 -5.28 -0.54
N GLU A 197 -7.05 -5.75 -1.62
CA GLU A 197 -6.93 -5.19 -2.98
C GLU A 197 -7.50 -3.75 -3.07
N ALA A 198 -8.68 -3.52 -2.48
CA ALA A 198 -9.33 -2.20 -2.41
C ALA A 198 -8.41 -1.13 -1.80
N ASP A 199 -7.69 -1.52 -0.75
CA ASP A 199 -6.76 -0.65 -0.04
C ASP A 199 -5.46 -0.40 -0.79
N ARG A 200 -5.01 -1.34 -1.64
CA ARG A 200 -3.88 -1.12 -2.55
C ARG A 200 -4.25 -0.11 -3.64
N ILE A 201 -5.46 -0.20 -4.19
CA ILE A 201 -5.96 0.75 -5.20
C ILE A 201 -5.97 2.16 -4.62
N ILE A 202 -6.51 2.36 -3.41
CA ILE A 202 -6.53 3.66 -2.71
C ILE A 202 -5.12 4.26 -2.52
N GLU A 203 -4.09 3.43 -2.33
CA GLU A 203 -2.72 3.89 -2.13
C GLU A 203 -2.02 4.31 -3.45
N ASN A 204 -2.41 3.74 -4.61
CA ASN A 204 -1.69 3.88 -5.89
C ASN A 204 -2.57 4.30 -7.10
N ILE A 205 -3.71 4.98 -6.88
CA ILE A 205 -4.76 5.30 -7.90
C ILE A 205 -4.23 5.77 -9.27
N GLN A 206 -3.11 6.50 -9.34
CA GLN A 206 -2.56 7.06 -10.59
C GLN A 206 -1.97 6.01 -11.55
N ASP A 207 -1.51 4.86 -11.03
CA ASP A 207 -1.00 3.74 -11.85
C ASP A 207 -2.08 2.70 -12.17
N ASP A 208 -3.29 2.83 -11.62
CA ASP A 208 -4.28 1.76 -11.59
C ASP A 208 -5.28 1.78 -12.76
N TRP A 209 -5.64 0.57 -13.18
CA TRP A 209 -6.54 0.30 -14.32
C TRP A 209 -7.92 0.95 -14.18
N LEU A 210 -8.39 1.17 -12.95
CA LEU A 210 -9.71 1.73 -12.66
C LEU A 210 -9.90 3.13 -13.26
N TYR A 211 -8.89 4.00 -13.17
CA TYR A 211 -8.93 5.34 -13.80
C TYR A 211 -9.14 5.26 -15.31
N TYR A 212 -8.44 4.32 -15.97
CA TYR A 212 -8.55 4.11 -17.41
C TYR A 212 -9.88 3.48 -17.80
N VAL A 213 -10.42 2.56 -16.99
CA VAL A 213 -11.74 1.96 -17.25
C VAL A 213 -12.85 3.00 -17.10
N GLU A 214 -12.87 3.76 -16.00
CA GLU A 214 -13.89 4.79 -15.76
C GLU A 214 -13.88 5.87 -16.85
N LYS A 215 -12.70 6.29 -17.31
CA LYS A 215 -12.53 7.27 -18.39
C LYS A 215 -12.92 6.78 -19.79
N ASN A 216 -12.94 5.47 -20.02
CA ASN A 216 -13.35 4.88 -21.30
C ASN A 216 -14.83 4.44 -21.31
N ILE A 217 -15.45 4.22 -20.14
CA ILE A 217 -16.89 3.92 -20.03
C ILE A 217 -17.71 5.20 -19.86
N ASN A 218 -17.20 6.18 -19.11
CA ASN A 218 -17.85 7.46 -18.90
C ASN A 218 -16.98 8.59 -19.49
N ASP A 219 -17.59 9.50 -20.26
CA ASP A 219 -16.93 10.74 -20.72
C ASP A 219 -16.53 11.68 -19.56
N CYS A 220 -16.90 11.35 -18.32
CA CYS A 220 -16.63 12.13 -17.11
C CYS A 220 -16.04 11.24 -16.00
N LEU A 221 -14.90 11.67 -15.44
CA LEU A 221 -14.23 11.01 -14.30
C LEU A 221 -15.02 11.09 -12.97
N HIS A 222 -16.10 11.86 -12.94
CA HIS A 222 -16.98 12.01 -11.80
C HIS A 222 -18.42 11.85 -12.26
N PRO A 223 -19.26 11.08 -11.55
CA PRO A 223 -20.67 10.96 -11.90
C PRO A 223 -21.34 12.34 -11.78
N PRO A 224 -22.07 12.80 -12.81
CA PRO A 224 -22.72 14.10 -12.77
C PRO A 224 -23.78 14.16 -11.65
N PRO A 225 -24.06 15.35 -11.09
CA PRO A 225 -25.07 15.49 -10.04
C PRO A 225 -26.43 15.01 -10.54
N LEU A 226 -27.13 14.24 -9.69
CA LEU A 226 -28.51 13.81 -9.95
C LEU A 226 -29.41 15.03 -10.12
N SER A 227 -29.89 15.22 -11.35
CA SER A 227 -30.89 16.21 -11.73
C SER A 227 -31.80 15.62 -12.79
N VAL A 228 -32.96 16.23 -13.02
CA VAL A 228 -33.97 15.69 -13.97
C VAL A 228 -33.42 15.58 -15.39
N SER A 229 -32.59 16.53 -15.84
CA SER A 229 -31.91 16.43 -17.14
C SER A 229 -30.84 15.34 -17.15
N THR A 230 -30.05 15.22 -16.09
CA THR A 230 -29.05 14.14 -15.96
C THR A 230 -29.70 12.76 -16.08
N LEU A 231 -30.85 12.56 -15.44
CA LEU A 231 -31.59 11.29 -15.43
C LEU A 231 -32.29 10.96 -16.76
N GLN A 232 -32.47 11.93 -17.65
CA GLN A 232 -33.07 11.73 -18.98
C GLN A 232 -32.02 11.37 -20.04
N TRP A 233 -30.84 12.01 -19.99
CA TRP A 233 -29.88 11.99 -21.09
C TRP A 233 -28.58 11.21 -20.79
N TYR A 234 -28.27 10.94 -19.53
CA TYR A 234 -27.06 10.24 -19.11
C TYR A 234 -27.33 8.73 -18.91
N GLN A 235 -26.33 7.88 -19.20
CA GLN A 235 -26.38 6.48 -18.79
C GLN A 235 -26.10 6.35 -17.28
N PRO A 236 -26.65 5.34 -16.58
CA PRO A 236 -26.27 5.11 -15.19
C PRO A 236 -24.77 4.82 -15.09
N PRO A 237 -24.04 5.44 -14.14
CA PRO A 237 -22.61 5.16 -13.95
C PRO A 237 -22.40 3.71 -13.50
N THR A 238 -21.22 3.18 -13.79
CA THR A 238 -20.78 1.85 -13.32
C THR A 238 -20.75 1.80 -11.79
N GLN A 239 -21.58 0.95 -11.18
CA GLN A 239 -21.58 0.77 -9.72
C GLN A 239 -20.24 0.17 -9.25
N LYS A 240 -19.65 0.78 -8.22
CA LYS A 240 -18.37 0.35 -7.63
C LYS A 240 -18.63 -0.39 -6.32
N LEU A 241 -18.04 -1.58 -6.19
CA LEU A 241 -18.15 -2.44 -5.02
C LEU A 241 -16.76 -2.59 -4.36
N LEU A 242 -16.55 -1.87 -3.25
CA LEU A 242 -15.27 -1.72 -2.57
C LEU A 242 -15.24 -2.58 -1.29
N PHE A 243 -14.56 -3.73 -1.34
CA PHE A 243 -14.44 -4.65 -0.20
C PHE A 243 -13.06 -4.56 0.44
N SER A 244 -12.99 -4.11 1.70
CA SER A 244 -11.75 -3.97 2.47
C SER A 244 -11.86 -4.51 3.89
N ALA A 245 -10.72 -4.92 4.47
CA ALA A 245 -10.59 -5.25 5.89
C ALA A 245 -10.06 -4.10 6.76
N THR A 246 -9.53 -3.03 6.14
CA THR A 246 -8.86 -1.92 6.83
C THR A 246 -9.18 -0.56 6.21
N LEU A 247 -10.39 -0.45 5.63
CA LEU A 247 -10.85 0.67 4.80
C LEU A 247 -10.47 2.02 5.41
N SER A 248 -9.67 2.79 4.68
CA SER A 248 -9.19 4.09 5.16
C SER A 248 -10.36 5.05 5.38
N GLN A 249 -10.57 5.51 6.61
CA GLN A 249 -11.60 6.51 6.96
C GLN A 249 -11.24 7.95 6.55
N ASP A 250 -10.17 8.11 5.77
CA ASP A 250 -9.66 9.39 5.28
C ASP A 250 -10.50 9.88 4.09
N PRO A 251 -11.31 10.95 4.24
CA PRO A 251 -12.18 11.42 3.17
C PRO A 251 -11.40 11.99 1.98
N GLU A 252 -10.16 12.46 2.17
CA GLU A 252 -9.33 12.99 1.08
C GLU A 252 -8.81 11.85 0.17
N LYS A 253 -8.65 10.64 0.72
CA LYS A 253 -8.32 9.42 -0.05
C LYS A 253 -9.56 8.80 -0.69
N LEU A 254 -10.64 8.64 0.07
CA LEU A 254 -11.89 8.07 -0.46
C LEU A 254 -12.53 8.92 -1.56
N HIS A 255 -12.33 10.24 -1.54
CA HIS A 255 -12.80 11.14 -2.61
C HIS A 255 -12.15 10.84 -3.97
N GLN A 256 -10.89 10.36 -3.99
CA GLN A 256 -10.16 10.05 -5.23
C GLN A 256 -10.75 8.83 -5.97
N LEU A 257 -11.53 7.99 -5.28
CA LEU A 257 -12.30 6.89 -5.90
C LEU A 257 -13.57 7.37 -6.63
N ALA A 258 -13.89 8.67 -6.61
CA ALA A 258 -15.02 9.27 -7.33
C ALA A 258 -16.37 8.56 -7.12
N LEU A 259 -16.63 8.09 -5.89
CA LEU A 259 -17.75 7.20 -5.58
C LEU A 259 -19.13 7.88 -5.76
N PHE A 260 -20.07 7.19 -6.38
CA PHE A 260 -21.45 7.63 -6.58
C PHE A 260 -22.33 7.29 -5.38
N GLN A 261 -22.78 8.32 -4.64
CA GLN A 261 -23.64 8.21 -3.45
C GLN A 261 -23.26 7.07 -2.48
N PRO A 262 -21.97 6.86 -2.15
CA PRO A 262 -21.51 5.63 -1.49
C PRO A 262 -22.24 5.32 -0.18
N LYS A 263 -22.52 4.04 0.05
CA LYS A 263 -23.05 3.50 1.30
C LYS A 263 -21.98 2.64 1.99
N LEU A 264 -21.60 3.00 3.21
CA LEU A 264 -20.69 2.20 4.03
C LEU A 264 -21.45 1.14 4.83
N PHE A 265 -21.00 -0.10 4.71
CA PHE A 265 -21.32 -1.24 5.56
C PHE A 265 -20.09 -1.59 6.39
N THR A 266 -20.24 -1.80 7.69
CA THR A 266 -19.10 -1.98 8.62
C THR A 266 -19.42 -3.01 9.69
N SER A 267 -18.44 -3.80 10.11
CA SER A 267 -18.58 -4.69 11.28
C SER A 267 -17.85 -4.16 12.53
N VAL A 268 -17.52 -2.88 12.56
CA VAL A 268 -16.84 -2.26 13.71
C VAL A 268 -17.84 -2.07 14.85
N ILE A 269 -17.59 -2.76 15.95
CA ILE A 269 -18.41 -2.71 17.17
C ILE A 269 -18.07 -1.45 17.96
N ASN A 270 -19.08 -0.66 18.30
CA ASN A 270 -18.98 0.29 19.41
C ASN A 270 -19.17 -0.51 20.71
N GLU A 271 -18.21 -0.45 21.64
CA GLU A 271 -18.23 -1.23 22.89
C GLU A 271 -19.37 -0.84 23.86
N SER A 272 -20.18 0.16 23.50
CA SER A 272 -21.44 0.53 24.16
C SER A 272 -22.67 -0.23 23.64
N SER A 273 -22.50 -1.21 22.74
CA SER A 273 -23.60 -1.85 21.98
C SER A 273 -23.93 -3.30 22.36
N GLU A 274 -23.66 -3.75 23.59
CA GLU A 274 -24.13 -5.07 24.07
C GLU A 274 -25.62 -5.09 24.49
N ILE A 275 -26.36 -3.98 24.33
CA ILE A 275 -27.77 -3.87 24.72
C ILE A 275 -28.66 -3.53 23.53
N GLY A 276 -29.45 -4.52 23.09
CA GLY A 276 -30.72 -4.34 22.39
C GLY A 276 -30.66 -4.06 20.89
N GLU A 277 -31.45 -4.82 20.14
CA GLU A 277 -31.89 -4.40 18.80
C GLU A 277 -32.88 -3.23 18.95
N ASN A 278 -32.79 -2.23 18.07
CA ASN A 278 -33.59 -0.98 18.05
C ASN A 278 -33.23 0.08 19.11
N ILE A 279 -32.11 0.78 18.91
CA ILE A 279 -31.90 2.13 19.46
C ILE A 279 -31.45 3.07 18.33
N GLU A 280 -32.18 4.16 18.10
CA GLU A 280 -31.72 5.25 17.24
C GLU A 280 -30.55 6.00 17.91
N MET A 281 -29.32 5.70 17.49
CA MET A 281 -28.11 6.32 18.06
C MET A 281 -28.18 7.86 18.02
N SER A 282 -27.98 8.47 19.19
CA SER A 282 -27.85 9.92 19.35
C SER A 282 -26.65 10.47 18.54
N ASN A 283 -26.81 11.70 18.04
CA ASN A 283 -25.86 12.27 17.07
C ASN A 283 -24.44 12.52 17.61
N GLU A 284 -24.26 12.57 18.93
CA GLU A 284 -22.99 12.99 19.54
C GLU A 284 -21.93 11.88 19.55
N ILE A 285 -22.34 10.60 19.61
CA ILE A 285 -21.43 9.44 19.58
C ILE A 285 -20.84 9.20 18.17
N ARG A 286 -21.45 9.78 17.12
CA ARG A 286 -21.04 9.59 15.71
C ARG A 286 -19.69 10.22 15.33
N GLY A 287 -19.06 10.97 16.23
CA GLY A 287 -17.75 11.61 15.99
C GLY A 287 -16.56 10.64 16.08
N ASP A 288 -16.60 9.68 17.02
CA ASP A 288 -15.43 8.89 17.42
C ASP A 288 -15.34 7.52 16.71
N PHE A 289 -15.83 7.44 15.46
CA PHE A 289 -15.71 6.24 14.61
C PHE A 289 -14.27 6.04 14.05
N ILE A 290 -13.26 6.41 14.84
CA ILE A 290 -11.87 6.59 14.43
C ILE A 290 -11.07 5.34 14.82
N GLY A 291 -10.86 4.44 13.84
CA GLY A 291 -9.70 3.55 13.83
C GLY A 291 -9.79 2.20 14.57
N LYS A 292 -10.94 1.80 15.12
CA LYS A 292 -11.08 0.45 15.70
C LYS A 292 -11.07 -0.64 14.61
N TYR A 293 -9.98 -1.40 14.53
CA TYR A 293 -9.82 -2.48 13.54
C TYR A 293 -10.31 -3.82 14.11
N THR A 294 -11.35 -4.38 13.50
CA THR A 294 -11.98 -5.63 13.94
C THR A 294 -11.28 -6.87 13.38
N THR A 295 -11.32 -7.98 14.13
CA THR A 295 -10.95 -9.34 13.68
C THR A 295 -12.11 -10.32 13.89
N PRO A 296 -12.07 -11.54 13.31
CA PRO A 296 -13.04 -12.59 13.61
C PRO A 296 -12.97 -13.00 15.08
N LEU A 297 -14.10 -13.41 15.67
CA LEU A 297 -14.17 -13.86 17.07
C LEU A 297 -13.49 -15.22 17.26
N GLU A 298 -13.37 -15.99 16.19
CA GLU A 298 -12.76 -17.32 16.12
C GLU A 298 -11.22 -17.27 16.03
N LEU A 299 -10.62 -16.07 16.14
CA LEU A 299 -9.18 -15.83 16.02
C LEU A 299 -8.52 -15.67 17.40
N SER A 300 -7.68 -16.64 17.77
CA SER A 300 -6.79 -16.53 18.94
C SER A 300 -5.56 -15.69 18.60
N GLU A 301 -5.47 -14.48 19.16
CA GLU A 301 -4.34 -13.55 18.96
C GLU A 301 -3.37 -13.60 20.16
N GLN A 302 -2.10 -13.88 19.88
CA GLN A 302 -1.01 -13.96 20.87
C GLN A 302 0.28 -13.28 20.38
N PHE A 303 1.13 -12.87 21.32
CA PHE A 303 2.53 -12.50 21.06
C PHE A 303 3.48 -13.26 22.00
N CYS A 304 4.73 -13.46 21.58
CA CYS A 304 5.78 -14.07 22.39
C CYS A 304 7.04 -13.20 22.35
N VAL A 305 7.63 -12.91 23.51
CA VAL A 305 8.94 -12.25 23.60
C VAL A 305 10.04 -13.28 23.40
N VAL A 306 10.95 -13.03 22.45
CA VAL A 306 12.00 -13.99 22.06
C VAL A 306 13.25 -13.25 21.62
N GLU A 307 14.42 -13.71 22.04
CA GLU A 307 15.69 -13.24 21.47
C GLU A 307 15.80 -13.57 19.97
N ALA A 308 16.41 -12.67 19.20
CA ALA A 308 16.54 -12.81 17.74
C ALA A 308 17.24 -14.12 17.29
N ALA A 309 18.17 -14.63 18.09
CA ALA A 309 18.86 -15.90 17.85
C ALA A 309 17.94 -17.13 18.05
N ASN A 310 16.98 -17.03 18.97
CA ASN A 310 16.12 -18.14 19.38
C ASN A 310 14.80 -18.20 18.59
N LYS A 311 14.40 -17.13 17.89
CA LYS A 311 13.19 -17.09 17.04
C LYS A 311 13.06 -18.28 16.06
N PRO A 312 14.09 -18.72 15.31
CA PRO A 312 13.95 -19.88 14.42
C PRO A 312 13.83 -21.22 15.18
N THR A 313 14.52 -21.34 16.31
CA THR A 313 14.47 -22.50 17.22
C THR A 313 13.06 -22.65 17.80
N LEU A 314 12.48 -21.55 18.30
CA LEU A 314 11.11 -21.51 18.80
C LEU A 314 10.08 -21.81 17.69
N LEU A 315 10.27 -21.26 16.48
CA LEU A 315 9.38 -21.54 15.35
C LEU A 315 9.32 -23.04 15.06
N TYR A 316 10.49 -23.69 14.97
CA TYR A 316 10.58 -25.13 14.77
C TYR A 316 9.95 -25.92 15.93
N HIS A 317 10.21 -25.51 17.18
CA HIS A 317 9.59 -26.11 18.36
C HIS A 317 8.07 -26.07 18.29
N LEU A 318 7.46 -24.89 18.14
CA LEU A 318 6.01 -24.71 18.18
C LEU A 318 5.29 -25.52 17.09
N ILE A 319 5.93 -25.68 15.92
CA ILE A 319 5.39 -26.49 14.83
C ILE A 319 5.55 -27.98 15.13
N LYS A 320 6.71 -28.43 15.61
CA LYS A 320 6.98 -29.85 15.89
C LYS A 320 6.21 -30.38 17.10
N SER A 321 6.26 -29.70 18.25
CA SER A 321 5.64 -30.19 19.49
C SER A 321 4.13 -30.30 19.40
N ASN A 322 3.50 -29.43 18.60
CA ASN A 322 2.05 -29.39 18.42
C ASN A 322 1.57 -30.00 17.09
N GLY A 323 2.47 -30.56 16.28
CA GLY A 323 2.16 -31.15 14.98
C GLY A 323 1.47 -30.20 13.97
N TRP A 324 1.77 -28.90 14.02
CA TRP A 324 1.03 -27.89 13.25
C TRP A 324 1.22 -28.03 11.74
N LYS A 325 0.12 -27.82 11.01
CA LYS A 325 0.05 -27.83 9.54
C LYS A 325 -0.73 -26.63 9.02
N HIS A 326 -0.50 -26.28 7.75
CA HIS A 326 -1.04 -25.07 7.12
C HIS A 326 -0.62 -23.81 7.89
N VAL A 327 0.68 -23.72 8.20
CA VAL A 327 1.32 -22.61 8.92
C VAL A 327 1.81 -21.57 7.91
N LEU A 328 1.29 -20.35 7.96
CA LEU A 328 1.73 -19.22 7.15
C LEU A 328 2.67 -18.31 7.97
N CYS A 329 3.94 -18.25 7.60
CA CYS A 329 4.98 -17.50 8.30
C CYS A 329 5.34 -16.21 7.56
N PHE A 330 5.14 -15.06 8.22
CA PHE A 330 5.41 -13.72 7.71
C PHE A 330 6.77 -13.19 8.17
N THR A 331 7.51 -12.59 7.23
CA THR A 331 8.84 -12.01 7.43
C THR A 331 8.96 -10.65 6.74
N ASN A 332 9.72 -9.73 7.31
CA ASN A 332 9.78 -8.33 6.87
C ASN A 332 10.72 -8.08 5.67
N THR A 333 11.39 -9.10 5.12
CA THR A 333 12.15 -9.02 3.85
C THR A 333 12.25 -10.40 3.17
N ARG A 334 12.32 -10.43 1.83
CA ARG A 334 12.52 -11.67 1.05
C ARG A 334 13.79 -12.43 1.44
N THR A 335 14.85 -11.71 1.81
CA THR A 335 16.11 -12.31 2.27
C THR A 335 15.94 -13.08 3.58
N ILE A 336 15.09 -12.59 4.50
CA ILE A 336 14.75 -13.30 5.73
C ILE A 336 13.82 -14.49 5.40
N SER A 337 12.83 -14.32 4.52
CA SER A 337 11.95 -15.42 4.07
C SER A 337 12.76 -16.61 3.53
N HIS A 338 13.70 -16.31 2.64
CA HIS A 338 14.56 -17.30 2.00
C HIS A 338 15.45 -18.03 3.03
N ARG A 339 16.21 -17.27 3.82
CA ARG A 339 17.08 -17.81 4.89
C ARG A 339 16.32 -18.66 5.89
N LEU A 340 15.13 -18.22 6.29
CA LEU A 340 14.28 -18.94 7.24
C LEU A 340 13.75 -20.25 6.63
N SER A 341 13.33 -20.22 5.36
CA SER A 341 12.88 -21.44 4.67
C SER A 341 13.99 -22.50 4.55
N LEU A 342 15.23 -22.08 4.26
CA LEU A 342 16.41 -22.97 4.22
C LEU A 342 16.76 -23.50 5.61
N LEU A 343 16.76 -22.62 6.63
CA LEU A 343 17.08 -23.02 8.00
C LEU A 343 16.08 -24.05 8.54
N LEU A 344 14.79 -23.84 8.34
CA LEU A 344 13.75 -24.78 8.80
C LEU A 344 13.83 -26.13 8.05
N LYS A 345 14.14 -26.14 6.75
CA LYS A 345 14.42 -27.38 6.00
C LYS A 345 15.61 -28.15 6.58
N HIS A 346 16.69 -27.46 6.94
CA HIS A 346 17.88 -28.07 7.55
C HIS A 346 17.70 -28.47 9.03
N LEU A 347 16.80 -27.82 9.76
CA LEU A 347 16.52 -28.10 11.17
C LEU A 347 15.50 -29.22 11.35
N GLY A 348 14.54 -29.37 10.44
CA GLY A 348 13.57 -30.47 10.47
C GLY A 348 14.00 -31.75 9.75
N GLU A 349 15.13 -31.75 9.03
CA GLU A 349 15.74 -32.91 8.34
C GLU A 349 14.78 -33.81 7.52
N GLY A 350 13.63 -33.27 7.08
CA GLY A 350 12.59 -33.96 6.30
C GLY A 350 11.25 -34.15 7.02
N GLU A 351 11.20 -34.01 8.35
CA GLU A 351 9.98 -34.12 9.17
C GLU A 351 8.93 -33.05 8.82
N ILE A 352 9.39 -31.81 8.59
CA ILE A 352 8.54 -30.64 8.34
C ILE A 352 8.77 -30.16 6.90
N LYS A 353 7.70 -30.06 6.11
CA LYS A 353 7.78 -29.66 4.70
C LYS A 353 7.58 -28.16 4.59
N VAL A 354 8.66 -27.46 4.26
CA VAL A 354 8.72 -25.98 4.24
C VAL A 354 8.92 -25.46 2.83
N ALA A 355 8.16 -24.45 2.41
CA ALA A 355 8.37 -23.72 1.17
C ALA A 355 8.55 -22.21 1.41
N GLU A 356 9.38 -21.55 0.61
CA GLU A 356 9.33 -20.09 0.42
C GLU A 356 8.37 -19.80 -0.72
N ILE A 357 7.63 -18.69 -0.64
CA ILE A 357 6.89 -18.17 -1.78
C ILE A 357 7.09 -16.65 -1.89
N SER A 358 7.64 -16.21 -3.02
CA SER A 358 8.05 -14.81 -3.24
C SER A 358 8.08 -14.42 -4.71
N THR A 359 8.27 -13.13 -5.01
CA THR A 359 8.28 -12.55 -6.36
C THR A 359 9.37 -13.11 -7.28
N ALA A 360 10.37 -13.83 -6.75
CA ALA A 360 11.41 -14.48 -7.54
C ALA A 360 10.94 -15.76 -8.25
N LEU A 361 9.82 -16.36 -7.83
CA LEU A 361 9.28 -17.60 -8.40
C LEU A 361 8.32 -17.34 -9.57
N LYS A 362 8.37 -18.21 -10.58
CA LYS A 362 7.46 -18.14 -11.74
C LYS A 362 6.02 -18.42 -11.30
N ARG A 363 5.04 -17.93 -12.08
CA ARG A 363 3.60 -18.12 -11.77
C ARG A 363 3.20 -19.61 -11.69
N ALA A 364 3.78 -20.48 -12.52
CA ALA A 364 3.53 -21.93 -12.47
C ALA A 364 4.05 -22.55 -11.16
N GLU A 365 5.31 -22.30 -10.80
CA GLU A 365 5.96 -22.78 -9.57
C GLU A 365 5.20 -22.29 -8.32
N ARG A 366 4.77 -21.02 -8.32
CA ARG A 366 3.93 -20.42 -7.29
C ARG A 366 2.60 -21.15 -7.13
N ASN A 367 1.88 -21.39 -8.23
CA ASN A 367 0.59 -22.08 -8.21
C ASN A 367 0.73 -23.54 -7.71
N GLN A 368 1.82 -24.23 -8.07
CA GLN A 368 2.13 -25.57 -7.56
C GLN A 368 2.37 -25.56 -6.05
N ILE A 369 3.14 -24.59 -5.53
CA ILE A 369 3.37 -24.43 -4.09
C ILE A 369 2.06 -24.15 -3.33
N LEU A 370 1.20 -23.26 -3.85
CA LEU A 370 -0.11 -22.98 -3.24
C LEU A 370 -1.02 -24.22 -3.24
N SER A 371 -1.10 -24.94 -4.36
CA SER A 371 -1.85 -26.19 -4.46
C SER A 371 -1.33 -27.25 -3.48
N HIS A 372 -0.01 -27.36 -3.31
CA HIS A 372 0.60 -28.30 -2.35
C HIS A 372 0.40 -27.87 -0.89
N PHE A 373 0.33 -26.57 -0.58
CA PHE A 373 0.00 -26.06 0.75
C PHE A 373 -1.48 -26.30 1.11
N ALA A 374 -2.40 -25.99 0.18
CA ALA A 374 -3.82 -26.28 0.36
C ALA A 374 -4.07 -27.80 0.54
N ALA A 375 -3.39 -28.64 -0.27
CA ALA A 375 -3.46 -30.10 -0.16
C ALA A 375 -2.67 -30.71 1.03
N GLY A 376 -2.16 -29.90 1.97
CA GLY A 376 -1.45 -30.39 3.16
C GLY A 376 -0.13 -31.13 2.87
N LYS A 377 0.44 -30.97 1.67
CA LYS A 377 1.75 -31.51 1.27
C LYS A 377 2.92 -30.60 1.70
N ILE A 378 2.62 -29.37 2.10
CA ILE A 378 3.56 -28.40 2.68
C ILE A 378 2.96 -27.96 4.02
N ASP A 379 3.67 -28.22 5.12
CA ASP A 379 3.21 -27.89 6.47
C ASP A 379 3.41 -26.38 6.77
N VAL A 380 4.47 -25.77 6.20
CA VAL A 380 4.88 -24.38 6.46
C VAL A 380 5.17 -23.61 5.17
N LEU A 381 4.53 -22.45 5.00
CA LEU A 381 4.72 -21.53 3.88
C LEU A 381 5.31 -20.21 4.39
N VAL A 382 6.50 -19.82 3.93
CA VAL A 382 7.22 -18.62 4.36
C VAL A 382 7.13 -17.53 3.28
N SER A 383 6.71 -16.32 3.65
CA SER A 383 6.56 -15.20 2.71
C SER A 383 6.74 -13.81 3.34
N THR A 384 6.51 -12.77 2.55
CA THR A 384 6.49 -11.35 2.95
C THR A 384 5.09 -10.76 2.80
N ASP A 385 4.80 -9.68 3.54
CA ASP A 385 3.52 -8.95 3.44
C ASP A 385 3.15 -8.61 1.99
N ALA A 386 4.07 -7.99 1.26
CA ALA A 386 3.86 -7.51 -0.11
C ALA A 386 3.65 -8.63 -1.16
N PHE A 387 3.81 -9.91 -0.78
CA PHE A 387 3.58 -11.04 -1.66
C PHE A 387 2.34 -11.86 -1.29
N ALA A 388 2.04 -12.01 0.01
CA ALA A 388 0.81 -12.68 0.44
C ALA A 388 -0.44 -11.77 0.34
N ARG A 389 -0.23 -10.46 0.23
CA ARG A 389 -1.26 -9.48 -0.17
C ARG A 389 -1.78 -9.77 -1.59
N GLY A 390 -3.09 -9.62 -1.80
CA GLY A 390 -3.77 -9.98 -3.04
C GLY A 390 -3.70 -11.47 -3.44
N MET A 391 -3.15 -12.34 -2.59
CA MET A 391 -3.11 -13.79 -2.82
C MET A 391 -4.11 -14.53 -1.94
N ASP A 392 -4.94 -15.34 -2.58
CA ASP A 392 -5.82 -16.27 -1.90
C ASP A 392 -5.02 -17.51 -1.45
N ILE A 393 -4.93 -17.68 -0.13
CA ILE A 393 -4.22 -18.78 0.52
C ILE A 393 -5.25 -19.49 1.39
N LEU A 394 -5.85 -20.53 0.84
CA LEU A 394 -6.90 -21.30 1.50
C LEU A 394 -6.34 -22.11 2.69
N ASP A 395 -7.22 -22.34 3.67
CA ASP A 395 -7.04 -23.23 4.83
C ASP A 395 -5.80 -23.00 5.73
N VAL A 396 -5.29 -21.77 5.78
CA VAL A 396 -4.31 -21.35 6.81
C VAL A 396 -4.93 -21.51 8.21
N LYS A 397 -4.37 -22.39 9.04
CA LYS A 397 -4.79 -22.61 10.44
C LYS A 397 -3.98 -21.81 11.45
N PHE A 398 -2.70 -21.56 11.12
CA PHE A 398 -1.76 -20.86 11.98
C PHE A 398 -1.07 -19.75 11.19
N VAL A 399 -1.12 -18.51 11.69
CA VAL A 399 -0.35 -17.37 11.19
C VAL A 399 0.75 -17.06 12.17
N ILE A 400 1.99 -16.97 11.70
CA ILE A 400 3.14 -16.61 12.54
C ILE A 400 3.86 -15.39 11.97
N SER A 401 3.85 -14.29 12.69
CA SER A 401 4.69 -13.12 12.41
C SER A 401 6.07 -13.31 13.03
N PHE A 402 7.03 -13.80 12.25
CA PHE A 402 8.42 -14.02 12.70
C PHE A 402 9.13 -12.69 13.01
N ASP A 403 8.90 -11.69 12.16
CA ASP A 403 9.18 -10.29 12.45
C ASP A 403 7.85 -9.58 12.76
N PRO A 404 7.75 -8.66 13.73
CA PRO A 404 6.51 -7.91 13.95
C PRO A 404 6.22 -6.95 12.77
N PRO A 405 4.94 -6.70 12.46
CA PRO A 405 4.55 -5.66 11.52
C PRO A 405 4.86 -4.26 12.07
N LYS A 406 5.11 -3.29 11.17
CA LYS A 406 5.38 -1.88 11.53
C LYS A 406 4.12 -1.04 11.82
N TYR A 407 2.97 -1.49 11.33
CA TYR A 407 1.71 -0.73 11.33
C TYR A 407 0.56 -1.70 11.58
N VAL A 408 -0.47 -1.28 12.31
CA VAL A 408 -1.58 -2.17 12.68
C VAL A 408 -2.37 -2.66 11.46
N LYS A 409 -2.46 -1.87 10.39
CA LYS A 409 -2.99 -2.30 9.08
C LYS A 409 -2.30 -3.57 8.55
N ASN A 410 -0.96 -3.65 8.68
CA ASN A 410 -0.21 -4.84 8.30
C ASN A 410 -0.48 -6.00 9.27
N TYR A 411 -0.64 -5.74 10.57
CA TYR A 411 -1.03 -6.76 11.56
C TYR A 411 -2.37 -7.42 11.17
N ILE A 412 -3.42 -6.62 10.94
CA ILE A 412 -4.74 -7.08 10.53
C ILE A 412 -4.67 -7.90 9.22
N HIS A 413 -3.92 -7.43 8.21
CA HIS A 413 -3.77 -8.15 6.93
C HIS A 413 -3.09 -9.52 7.06
N ARG A 414 -2.21 -9.70 8.06
CA ARG A 414 -1.56 -10.99 8.36
C ARG A 414 -2.51 -11.91 9.11
N VAL A 415 -3.07 -11.47 10.23
CA VAL A 415 -3.88 -12.34 11.10
C VAL A 415 -5.19 -12.74 10.40
N GLY A 416 -5.78 -11.86 9.59
CA GLY A 416 -6.92 -12.14 8.71
C GLY A 416 -6.64 -13.08 7.52
N ARG A 417 -5.49 -13.78 7.49
CA ARG A 417 -5.28 -14.96 6.64
C ARG A 417 -5.83 -16.25 7.28
N THR A 418 -5.94 -16.29 8.61
CA THR A 418 -6.66 -17.36 9.34
C THR A 418 -7.93 -16.79 10.00
N GLY A 419 -8.69 -17.60 10.73
CA GLY A 419 -9.97 -17.19 11.33
C GLY A 419 -11.09 -16.97 10.30
N ARG A 420 -10.98 -17.55 9.10
CA ARG A 420 -11.92 -17.30 7.98
C ARG A 420 -13.11 -18.25 8.02
N ALA A 421 -14.29 -17.75 7.65
CA ALA A 421 -15.52 -18.54 7.46
C ALA A 421 -15.87 -19.44 8.68
N GLY A 422 -15.79 -18.88 9.89
CA GLY A 422 -16.09 -19.60 11.15
C GLY A 422 -15.05 -20.65 11.57
N LYS A 423 -13.98 -20.87 10.80
CA LYS A 423 -12.89 -21.78 11.17
C LYS A 423 -12.02 -21.12 12.24
N VAL A 424 -11.75 -21.84 13.34
CA VAL A 424 -10.82 -21.40 14.38
C VAL A 424 -9.43 -21.13 13.79
N GLY A 425 -8.88 -19.96 14.09
CA GLY A 425 -7.55 -19.54 13.65
C GLY A 425 -6.65 -19.15 14.82
N ASN A 426 -5.35 -19.33 14.68
CA ASN A 426 -4.36 -18.93 15.69
C ASN A 426 -3.30 -18.03 15.06
N ALA A 427 -3.04 -16.87 15.68
CA ALA A 427 -2.10 -15.87 15.22
C ALA A 427 -1.06 -15.54 16.30
N ILE A 428 0.21 -15.86 16.06
CA ILE A 428 1.32 -15.64 17.00
C ILE A 428 2.31 -14.63 16.42
N THR A 429 2.72 -13.63 17.20
CA THR A 429 3.73 -12.64 16.79
C THR A 429 4.97 -12.70 17.67
N PHE A 430 6.14 -12.91 17.08
CA PHE A 430 7.42 -12.91 17.81
C PHE A 430 7.99 -11.50 17.88
N ILE A 431 8.12 -10.94 19.08
CA ILE A 431 8.73 -9.63 19.34
C ILE A 431 10.07 -9.78 20.06
N LEU A 432 10.96 -8.81 19.89
CA LEU A 432 12.08 -8.60 20.81
C LEU A 432 11.60 -7.80 22.02
N GLU A 433 12.27 -7.88 23.17
CA GLU A 433 11.91 -7.07 24.34
C GLU A 433 11.94 -5.56 24.03
N SER A 434 12.93 -5.10 23.27
CA SER A 434 13.02 -3.71 22.77
C SER A 434 11.90 -3.29 21.82
N GLN A 435 11.04 -4.22 21.38
CA GLN A 435 9.86 -3.95 20.54
C GLN A 435 8.55 -4.01 21.33
N ARG A 436 8.58 -4.45 22.60
CA ARG A 436 7.40 -4.68 23.46
C ARG A 436 6.53 -3.44 23.60
N GLY A 437 7.13 -2.30 23.94
CA GLY A 437 6.43 -1.02 24.09
C GLY A 437 5.68 -0.61 22.82
N HIS A 438 6.42 -0.38 21.73
CA HIS A 438 5.84 0.07 20.45
C HIS A 438 4.81 -0.91 19.85
N PHE A 439 5.01 -2.22 19.99
CA PHE A 439 4.02 -3.21 19.53
C PHE A 439 2.73 -3.18 20.36
N THR A 440 2.83 -2.92 21.67
CA THR A 440 1.67 -2.81 22.56
C THR A 440 0.92 -1.49 22.31
N GLU A 441 1.64 -0.38 22.17
CA GLU A 441 1.14 0.95 21.80
C GLU A 441 0.35 0.90 20.47
N MET A 442 0.95 0.34 19.41
CA MET A 442 0.32 0.16 18.09
C MET A 442 -0.98 -0.66 18.15
N LEU A 443 -1.12 -1.58 19.10
CA LEU A 443 -2.36 -2.36 19.30
C LEU A 443 -3.39 -1.59 20.14
N GLN A 444 -2.95 -0.86 21.16
CA GLN A 444 -3.81 0.00 21.98
C GLN A 444 -4.43 1.14 21.16
N GLU A 445 -3.67 1.76 20.24
CA GLU A 445 -4.19 2.74 19.27
C GLU A 445 -5.33 2.18 18.39
N ALA A 446 -5.35 0.86 18.16
CA ALA A 446 -6.38 0.16 17.39
C ALA A 446 -7.54 -0.37 18.24
N GLY A 447 -7.54 -0.14 19.56
CA GLY A 447 -8.50 -0.70 20.50
C GLY A 447 -8.30 -2.20 20.77
N LYS A 448 -7.07 -2.72 20.67
CA LYS A 448 -6.77 -4.15 20.81
C LYS A 448 -5.86 -4.48 21.98
N VAL A 449 -6.17 -5.59 22.64
CA VAL A 449 -5.33 -6.24 23.67
C VAL A 449 -5.06 -7.68 23.23
N VAL A 450 -3.78 -8.06 23.20
CA VAL A 450 -3.29 -9.36 22.71
C VAL A 450 -2.57 -10.06 23.86
N LYS A 451 -2.74 -11.38 24.00
CA LYS A 451 -2.19 -12.13 25.15
C LYS A 451 -0.72 -12.48 24.94
N GLU A 452 0.07 -12.40 26.01
CA GLU A 452 1.45 -12.89 26.01
C GLU A 452 1.47 -14.42 26.15
N LEU A 453 2.20 -15.09 25.27
CA LEU A 453 2.48 -16.52 25.29
C LEU A 453 3.86 -16.72 25.93
N THR A 454 3.88 -17.21 27.17
CA THR A 454 5.10 -17.66 27.83
C THR A 454 5.49 -19.05 27.33
N VAL A 455 6.77 -19.27 27.06
CA VAL A 455 7.32 -20.56 26.61
C VAL A 455 8.49 -20.93 27.54
N PRO A 456 8.55 -22.15 28.10
CA PRO A 456 9.61 -22.50 29.05
C PRO A 456 11.00 -22.54 28.39
N SER A 457 11.97 -21.84 28.99
CA SER A 457 13.33 -21.73 28.43
C SER A 457 14.04 -23.09 28.28
N LYS A 458 13.71 -24.06 29.15
CA LYS A 458 14.31 -25.41 29.15
C LYS A 458 14.14 -26.14 27.81
N ASP A 459 13.01 -25.93 27.15
CA ASP A 459 12.67 -26.65 25.91
C ASP A 459 13.42 -26.07 24.69
N LEU A 460 13.93 -24.83 24.80
CA LEU A 460 14.74 -24.16 23.79
C LEU A 460 16.23 -24.56 23.86
N GLU A 461 16.75 -24.92 25.03
CA GLU A 461 18.17 -25.26 25.21
C GLU A 461 18.57 -26.53 24.44
N TYR A 462 17.75 -27.59 24.51
CA TYR A 462 17.98 -28.84 23.77
C TYR A 462 18.03 -28.62 22.24
N LEU A 463 17.12 -27.80 21.73
CA LEU A 463 17.02 -27.49 20.30
C LEU A 463 18.14 -26.53 19.84
N THR A 464 18.68 -25.68 20.71
CA THR A 464 19.76 -24.74 20.38
C THR A 464 21.02 -25.45 19.85
N SER A 465 21.32 -26.66 20.32
CA SER A 465 22.42 -27.49 19.80
C SER A 465 22.18 -27.99 18.37
N HIS A 466 20.93 -28.27 18.00
CA HIS A 466 20.55 -28.65 16.63
C HIS A 466 20.49 -27.44 15.70
N SER A 467 19.93 -26.31 16.16
CA SER A 467 19.96 -25.03 15.45
C SER A 467 21.38 -24.59 15.09
N LYS A 468 22.36 -24.76 15.98
CA LYS A 468 23.78 -24.47 15.68
C LYS A 468 24.31 -25.27 14.48
N LYS A 469 24.00 -26.57 14.38
CA LYS A 469 24.38 -27.41 13.22
C LYS A 469 23.67 -26.95 11.93
N ALA A 470 22.37 -26.65 12.01
CA ALA A 470 21.58 -26.18 10.86
C ALA A 470 22.04 -24.80 10.34
N LEU A 471 22.49 -23.90 11.23
CA LEU A 471 23.07 -22.60 10.86
C LEU A 471 24.41 -22.72 10.11
N VAL A 472 25.24 -23.73 10.41
CA VAL A 472 26.46 -24.00 9.63
C VAL A 472 26.12 -24.49 8.22
N LYS A 473 25.19 -25.44 8.10
CA LYS A 473 24.66 -25.90 6.79
C LYS A 473 24.11 -24.74 5.96
N LEU A 474 23.32 -23.84 6.59
CA LEU A 474 22.75 -22.64 5.96
C LEU A 474 23.83 -21.71 5.37
N ASN A 475 24.90 -21.44 6.12
CA ASN A 475 25.97 -20.55 5.65
C ASN A 475 26.67 -21.10 4.40
N GLN A 476 26.95 -22.40 4.37
CA GLN A 476 27.57 -23.07 3.22
C GLN A 476 26.70 -22.92 1.96
N VAL A 477 25.39 -23.15 2.07
CA VAL A 477 24.43 -22.98 0.95
C VAL A 477 24.39 -21.52 0.45
N LEU A 478 24.34 -20.55 1.36
CA LEU A 478 24.31 -19.12 1.00
C LEU A 478 25.62 -18.66 0.33
N GLU A 479 26.76 -19.19 0.74
CA GLU A 479 28.05 -18.92 0.08
C GLU A 479 28.14 -19.58 -1.30
N GLU A 480 27.64 -20.80 -1.45
CA GLU A 480 27.51 -21.46 -2.76
C GLU A 480 26.64 -20.63 -3.72
N GLU A 481 25.47 -20.16 -3.29
CA GLU A 481 24.58 -19.32 -4.12
C GLU A 481 25.24 -17.99 -4.51
N LYS A 482 25.89 -17.32 -3.55
CA LYS A 482 26.68 -16.11 -3.80
C LYS A 482 27.77 -16.37 -4.84
N ASN A 483 28.48 -17.49 -4.73
CA ASN A 483 29.52 -17.89 -5.68
C ASN A 483 28.97 -18.27 -7.07
N LYS A 484 27.84 -18.98 -7.14
CA LYS A 484 27.11 -19.29 -8.40
C LYS A 484 26.66 -17.99 -9.09
N SER A 485 26.09 -17.05 -8.33
CA SER A 485 25.68 -15.73 -8.81
C SER A 485 26.87 -14.92 -9.35
N LEU A 486 27.98 -14.82 -8.61
CA LEU A 486 29.21 -14.16 -9.05
C LEU A 486 29.82 -14.79 -10.32
N ARG A 487 29.81 -16.12 -10.44
CA ARG A 487 30.22 -16.83 -11.66
C ARG A 487 29.33 -16.45 -12.85
N SER A 488 28.00 -16.41 -12.67
CA SER A 488 27.05 -16.02 -13.72
C SER A 488 27.25 -14.58 -14.20
N MET A 489 27.54 -13.65 -13.28
CA MET A 489 27.84 -12.25 -13.60
C MET A 489 29.16 -12.10 -14.36
N LYS A 490 30.22 -12.82 -13.95
CA LYS A 490 31.49 -12.88 -14.70
C LYS A 490 31.27 -13.40 -16.13
N PHE A 491 30.45 -14.44 -16.31
CA PHE A 491 30.10 -14.98 -17.63
C PHE A 491 29.38 -13.96 -18.51
N LYS A 492 28.31 -13.32 -18.00
CA LYS A 492 27.57 -12.26 -18.71
C LYS A 492 28.45 -11.05 -19.05
N LYS A 493 29.40 -10.69 -18.18
CA LYS A 493 30.35 -9.59 -18.42
C LYS A 493 31.39 -9.95 -19.49
N LYS A 494 31.85 -11.21 -19.55
CA LYS A 494 32.77 -11.71 -20.59
C LYS A 494 32.10 -11.72 -21.97
N HIS A 495 30.86 -12.20 -22.09
CA HIS A 495 30.11 -12.16 -23.35
C HIS A 495 29.79 -10.75 -23.83
N LYS A 496 29.53 -9.79 -22.92
CA LYS A 496 29.38 -8.37 -23.31
C LYS A 496 30.68 -7.74 -23.83
N PHE A 497 31.85 -8.24 -23.44
CA PHE A 497 33.14 -7.78 -23.97
C PHE A 497 33.51 -8.44 -25.30
N SER A 498 33.17 -9.72 -25.50
CA SER A 498 33.50 -10.43 -26.76
C SER A 498 32.59 -10.10 -27.94
N GLY A 499 31.43 -9.47 -27.72
CA GLY A 499 30.51 -9.06 -28.78
C GLY A 499 30.83 -7.71 -29.46
N GLY A 500 31.94 -7.06 -29.09
CA GLY A 500 32.18 -5.63 -29.35
C GLY A 500 33.28 -5.27 -30.36
N TYR A 501 33.96 -6.24 -30.99
CA TYR A 501 34.96 -5.96 -32.03
C TYR A 501 34.96 -7.00 -33.16
N LYS A 502 34.18 -6.72 -34.20
CA LYS A 502 34.50 -7.09 -35.59
C LYS A 502 34.24 -5.89 -36.49
N TYR A 503 35.30 -5.20 -36.89
CA TYR A 503 35.29 -4.44 -38.14
C TYR A 503 35.00 -5.44 -39.29
N LYS A 504 34.29 -5.11 -40.38
CA LYS A 504 34.38 -3.91 -41.25
C LYS A 504 35.70 -3.78 -42.04
N GLU A 505 36.11 -4.90 -42.62
CA GLU A 505 36.74 -5.00 -43.94
C GLU A 505 36.00 -6.10 -44.74
N GLU A 506 36.29 -6.24 -46.03
CA GLU A 506 35.58 -7.14 -46.99
C GLU A 506 34.09 -6.86 -47.29
N ARG A 507 33.81 -5.70 -47.90
CA ARG A 507 33.16 -5.64 -49.24
C ARG A 507 33.10 -4.21 -49.76
N HIS A 508 34.04 -3.89 -50.65
CA HIS A 508 33.99 -2.67 -51.47
C HIS A 508 34.13 -2.99 -52.98
N GLU A 509 33.62 -4.16 -53.35
CA GLU A 509 33.32 -4.63 -54.71
C GLU A 509 31.93 -5.30 -54.69
N ASP A 510 31.41 -5.72 -55.85
CA ASP A 510 30.02 -6.19 -56.05
C ASP A 510 28.91 -5.16 -55.73
N ARG A 511 29.08 -3.94 -56.28
CA ARG A 511 27.95 -3.04 -56.61
C ARG A 511 27.97 -2.63 -58.09
N ASN A 512 28.06 -3.60 -59.00
CA ASN A 512 27.77 -3.36 -60.42
C ASN A 512 27.39 -4.62 -61.21
N LYS A 513 26.21 -5.20 -60.89
CA LYS A 513 25.41 -6.17 -61.69
C LYS A 513 24.12 -6.49 -60.93
N GLY A 514 22.97 -6.00 -61.40
CA GLY A 514 21.67 -6.23 -60.74
C GLY A 514 20.47 -5.68 -61.50
N GLU A 515 20.61 -4.51 -62.13
CA GLU A 515 19.56 -3.86 -62.92
C GLU A 515 19.38 -4.49 -64.32
N ASP A 516 19.01 -5.77 -64.41
CA ASP A 516 18.64 -6.38 -65.71
C ASP A 516 17.73 -7.63 -65.65
N LYS A 517 17.07 -7.91 -64.51
CA LYS A 517 16.21 -9.12 -64.35
C LYS A 517 14.72 -8.88 -64.15
N GLU A 518 14.27 -7.64 -63.95
CA GLU A 518 12.85 -7.33 -63.69
C GLU A 518 12.04 -6.94 -64.95
N LYS A 519 12.46 -7.43 -66.14
CA LYS A 519 11.77 -7.19 -67.43
C LYS A 519 11.49 -8.45 -68.27
N ARG A 520 11.56 -9.66 -67.68
CA ARG A 520 11.37 -10.92 -68.44
C ARG A 520 10.39 -11.96 -67.86
N GLU A 521 9.75 -11.73 -66.71
CA GLU A 521 8.76 -12.69 -66.15
C GLU A 521 7.28 -12.29 -66.36
N VAL A 522 6.99 -11.20 -67.07
CA VAL A 522 5.60 -10.82 -67.47
C VAL A 522 5.15 -11.53 -68.77
N SER A 523 5.95 -12.46 -69.31
CA SER A 523 5.60 -13.22 -70.51
C SER A 523 6.05 -14.68 -70.44
N ARG A 524 5.30 -15.50 -69.66
CA ARG A 524 5.05 -16.96 -69.84
C ARG A 524 4.34 -17.58 -68.63
N ARG A 525 3.01 -17.43 -68.54
CA ARG A 525 2.05 -18.46 -68.05
C ARG A 525 0.59 -17.96 -68.09
N GLY A 526 0.10 -17.78 -69.31
CA GLY A 526 -1.33 -17.78 -69.60
C GLY A 526 -1.60 -18.70 -70.78
N ARG A 527 -1.85 -19.99 -70.52
CA ARG A 527 -2.47 -21.00 -71.40
C ARG A 527 -2.42 -22.37 -70.74
N SER A 528 -3.50 -23.14 -70.95
CA SER A 528 -3.78 -24.49 -70.43
C SER A 528 -3.92 -24.55 -68.92
#